data_AF-A0A5C5C5N9-F1
#
_entry.id   AF-A0A5C5C5N9-F1
#
_cell.length_a   1.000
_cell.length_b   1.000
_cell.length_c   1.000
_cell.angle_alpha   90.00
_cell.angle_beta   90.00
_cell.angle_gamma   90.00
#
_symmetry.space_group_name_H-M   'P 1'
#
loop_
_entity.id
_entity.type
_entity.pdbx_description
1 polymer ?
#
loop_
_entity_poly.entity_id
_entity_poly.type
_entity_poly.pdbx_seq_one_letter_code
_entity_poly.pdbx_strand_id
1 'polypeptide(L)'
;MAVFLTGDIHGLIDDPDRFEVWNFPEGENLTRNDYVIVLGDFGMPFDMMESDDDLRKLASKPWTTLFVDGNHERFDFLNRLPETEWHGGLVHRYPGYGRIIHLMRGEVYDIDGRTFFAMGGATSVDKCAQQERGTWFPEELPDEHEYRNARKNLEKHGWKVDFILSHTCATSMLPLALQCVDDGSSILTDELTDFLDELETADFKHWFFGHFHNDLPYLDARHTCLYQTVVSLDEHMCCQPPSGIEAALAAFEERMEREDPMTPYIDSSALSALLRNPDHAERTLRHLERVLAYAKCVMAFAPRIEAVRALHGPDDASACRAEIESIDRNRTGKHDAAISSLATLNNLAARVQCPPVYVGDIKNDDRKVVAHAIFEFAAARLREEDATI
;
A
#
# COMPACT_ATOMS: atom_id res chain seq x y z
N MET A 1 1.55 12.62 -21.52
CA MET A 1 2.68 12.29 -20.63
C MET A 1 2.13 11.38 -19.55
N ALA A 2 2.78 10.24 -19.32
CA ALA A 2 2.33 9.26 -18.35
C ALA A 2 3.09 9.41 -17.02
N VAL A 3 2.38 9.21 -15.92
CA VAL A 3 2.93 9.19 -14.56
C VAL A 3 2.52 7.88 -13.91
N PHE A 4 3.50 7.14 -13.43
CA PHE A 4 3.31 5.92 -12.66
C PHE A 4 3.86 6.09 -11.25
N LEU A 5 3.26 5.42 -10.27
CA LEU A 5 3.70 5.44 -8.88
C LEU A 5 3.94 4.02 -8.39
N THR A 6 4.91 3.86 -7.50
CA THR A 6 5.20 2.60 -6.80
C THR A 6 5.80 2.90 -5.42
N GLY A 7 5.82 1.90 -4.55
CA GLY A 7 6.39 2.02 -3.22
C GLY A 7 7.83 1.52 -3.14
N ASP A 8 8.23 1.29 -1.90
CA ASP A 8 9.51 0.89 -1.35
C ASP A 8 10.24 -0.12 -2.26
N ILE A 9 11.36 0.31 -2.86
CA ILE A 9 12.14 -0.55 -3.78
C ILE A 9 13.39 -1.15 -3.14
N HIS A 10 13.89 -0.59 -2.03
CA HIS A 10 15.06 -1.05 -1.27
C HIS A 10 16.27 -1.38 -2.15
N GLY A 11 16.60 -0.49 -3.09
CA GLY A 11 17.70 -0.72 -4.04
C GLY A 11 17.51 -1.94 -4.95
N LEU A 12 16.26 -2.32 -5.25
CA LEU A 12 15.89 -3.49 -6.07
C LEU A 12 16.34 -4.84 -5.48
N ILE A 13 16.71 -4.89 -4.20
CA ILE A 13 17.16 -6.13 -3.55
C ILE A 13 15.98 -7.09 -3.33
N ASP A 14 14.86 -6.56 -2.88
CA ASP A 14 13.67 -7.36 -2.56
C ASP A 14 12.92 -7.81 -3.81
N ASP A 15 12.96 -7.00 -4.86
CA ASP A 15 12.27 -7.24 -6.12
C ASP A 15 13.11 -6.76 -7.32
N PRO A 16 14.14 -7.53 -7.72
CA PRO A 16 15.05 -7.13 -8.79
C PRO A 16 14.36 -7.01 -10.14
N ASP A 17 13.21 -7.66 -10.31
CA ASP A 17 12.50 -7.73 -11.59
C ASP A 17 11.31 -6.76 -11.66
N ARG A 18 11.07 -5.92 -10.64
CA ARG A 18 9.91 -4.99 -10.55
C ARG A 18 9.65 -4.21 -11.84
N PHE A 19 10.74 -3.71 -12.45
CA PHE A 19 10.71 -2.85 -13.62
C PHE A 19 11.03 -3.58 -14.94
N GLU A 20 10.98 -4.90 -14.95
CA GLU A 20 11.10 -5.70 -16.17
C GLU A 20 9.74 -5.86 -16.85
N VAL A 21 9.74 -6.07 -18.17
CA VAL A 21 8.53 -6.09 -19.01
C VAL A 21 7.45 -7.06 -18.53
N TRP A 22 7.81 -8.18 -17.90
CA TRP A 22 6.83 -9.14 -17.41
C TRP A 22 6.12 -8.70 -16.12
N ASN A 23 6.69 -7.76 -15.36
CA ASN A 23 6.10 -7.19 -14.15
C ASN A 23 5.52 -5.78 -14.40
N PHE A 24 6.11 -5.03 -15.32
CA PHE A 24 5.67 -3.69 -15.73
C PHE A 24 5.74 -3.52 -17.26
N PRO A 25 4.82 -4.15 -18.01
CA PRO A 25 4.83 -4.14 -19.48
C PRO A 25 4.62 -2.74 -20.07
N GLU A 26 3.83 -1.90 -19.43
CA GLU A 26 3.60 -0.51 -19.83
C GLU A 26 4.90 0.29 -19.85
N GLY A 27 5.86 -0.09 -18.99
CA GLY A 27 7.19 0.46 -18.90
C GLY A 27 7.97 0.47 -20.22
N GLU A 28 7.74 -0.52 -21.11
CA GLU A 28 8.42 -0.59 -22.42
C GLU A 28 8.02 0.56 -23.35
N ASN A 29 6.81 1.10 -23.19
CA ASN A 29 6.28 2.16 -24.04
C ASN A 29 6.55 3.57 -23.51
N LEU A 30 7.14 3.67 -22.31
CA LEU A 30 7.47 4.96 -21.71
C LEU A 30 8.65 5.62 -22.42
N THR A 31 8.73 6.92 -22.25
CA THR A 31 9.79 7.77 -22.77
C THR A 31 10.40 8.59 -21.65
N ARG A 32 11.52 9.28 -21.94
CA ARG A 32 12.21 10.13 -20.95
C ARG A 32 11.39 11.32 -20.46
N ASN A 33 10.25 11.59 -21.10
CA ASN A 33 9.29 12.60 -20.68
C ASN A 33 8.20 12.04 -19.75
N ASP A 34 8.13 10.72 -19.59
CA ASP A 34 7.22 10.04 -18.68
C ASP A 34 7.93 9.72 -17.36
N TYR A 35 7.16 9.63 -16.28
CA TYR A 35 7.69 9.55 -14.92
C TYR A 35 7.25 8.28 -14.21
N VAL A 36 8.20 7.65 -13.51
CA VAL A 36 7.91 6.62 -12.50
C VAL A 36 8.35 7.18 -11.17
N ILE A 37 7.42 7.32 -10.23
CA ILE A 37 7.62 7.94 -8.91
C ILE A 37 7.71 6.84 -7.86
N VAL A 38 8.78 6.83 -7.08
CA VAL A 38 8.98 5.91 -5.94
C VAL A 38 8.67 6.64 -4.63
N LEU A 39 7.78 6.07 -3.82
CA LEU A 39 7.23 6.67 -2.60
C LEU A 39 8.08 6.37 -1.35
N GLY A 40 9.37 6.65 -1.43
CA GLY A 40 10.33 6.39 -0.36
C GLY A 40 11.00 5.03 -0.47
N ASP A 41 11.97 4.84 0.43
CA ASP A 41 12.85 3.68 0.50
C ASP A 41 13.41 3.28 -0.88
N PHE A 42 13.92 4.32 -1.56
CA PHE A 42 14.67 4.21 -2.80
C PHE A 42 15.94 3.37 -2.58
N GLY A 43 16.62 3.57 -1.46
CA GLY A 43 17.61 2.63 -0.91
C GLY A 43 18.89 2.53 -1.74
N MET A 44 19.18 3.52 -2.59
CA MET A 44 20.39 3.58 -3.42
C MET A 44 21.19 4.83 -3.14
N PRO A 45 22.54 4.76 -3.07
CA PRO A 45 23.34 3.54 -3.04
C PRO A 45 23.08 2.74 -1.75
N PHE A 46 23.05 1.40 -1.85
CA PHE A 46 22.75 0.55 -0.68
C PHE A 46 23.95 0.40 0.28
N ASP A 47 25.18 0.33 -0.24
CA ASP A 47 26.39 0.18 0.58
C ASP A 47 27.39 1.34 0.42
N MET A 48 28.43 1.32 1.25
CA MET A 48 29.57 2.26 1.22
C MET A 48 30.56 1.96 0.08
N MET A 49 30.36 0.89 -0.70
CA MET A 49 31.32 0.32 -1.64
C MET A 49 30.88 0.51 -3.09
N GLU A 50 30.75 1.77 -3.52
CA GLU A 50 30.93 2.23 -4.92
C GLU A 50 30.16 1.51 -6.06
N SER A 51 29.27 0.55 -5.77
CA SER A 51 28.50 -0.20 -6.76
C SER A 51 27.29 0.63 -7.16
N ASP A 52 27.34 1.19 -8.37
CA ASP A 52 26.26 1.96 -8.99
C ASP A 52 25.39 1.10 -9.92
N ASP A 53 25.42 -0.23 -9.77
CA ASP A 53 24.75 -1.17 -10.68
C ASP A 53 23.23 -0.99 -10.69
N ASP A 54 22.60 -0.81 -9.53
CA ASP A 54 21.14 -0.58 -9.45
C ASP A 54 20.75 0.78 -10.01
N LEU A 55 21.54 1.82 -9.73
CA LEU A 55 21.37 3.15 -10.34
C LEU A 55 21.51 3.09 -11.86
N ARG A 56 22.49 2.32 -12.37
CA ARG A 56 22.70 2.11 -13.80
C ARG A 56 21.55 1.33 -14.43
N LYS A 57 21.09 0.27 -13.78
CA LYS A 57 19.95 -0.54 -14.21
C LYS A 57 18.70 0.33 -14.31
N LEU A 58 18.40 1.10 -13.28
CA LEU A 58 17.25 1.99 -13.25
C LEU A 58 17.37 3.15 -14.25
N ALA A 59 18.54 3.78 -14.37
CA ALA A 59 18.76 4.85 -15.34
C ALA A 59 18.69 4.36 -16.80
N SER A 60 18.94 3.07 -17.05
CA SER A 60 18.81 2.47 -18.38
C SER A 60 17.36 2.35 -18.86
N LYS A 61 16.40 2.29 -17.94
CA LYS A 61 14.96 2.21 -18.24
C LYS A 61 14.48 3.42 -19.06
N PRO A 62 13.47 3.30 -19.94
CA PRO A 62 13.19 4.33 -20.94
C PRO A 62 12.49 5.59 -20.38
N TRP A 63 12.19 5.66 -19.08
CA TRP A 63 11.55 6.79 -18.39
C TRP A 63 12.52 7.66 -17.57
N THR A 64 11.98 8.66 -16.89
CA THR A 64 12.65 9.42 -15.82
C THR A 64 12.11 8.96 -14.46
N THR A 65 13.00 8.59 -13.53
CA THR A 65 12.60 8.14 -12.19
C THR A 65 12.62 9.33 -11.23
N LEU A 66 11.52 9.54 -10.53
CA LEU A 66 11.41 10.47 -9.42
C LEU A 66 11.30 9.65 -8.13
N PHE A 67 11.75 10.20 -7.01
CA PHE A 67 11.48 9.60 -5.70
C PHE A 67 11.37 10.66 -4.62
N VAL A 68 10.54 10.40 -3.62
CA VAL A 68 10.66 11.02 -2.29
C VAL A 68 11.54 10.12 -1.44
N ASP A 69 12.27 10.67 -0.48
CA ASP A 69 13.08 9.88 0.44
C ASP A 69 12.21 9.11 1.46
N GLY A 70 12.67 7.93 1.89
CA GLY A 70 12.08 7.18 3.01
C GLY A 70 12.99 7.13 4.24
N ASN A 71 12.78 6.14 5.11
CA ASN A 71 13.64 5.94 6.30
C ASN A 71 14.88 5.08 6.02
N HIS A 72 14.93 4.38 4.89
CA HIS A 72 16.09 3.56 4.48
C HIS A 72 16.95 4.23 3.39
N GLU A 73 17.19 5.54 3.53
CA GLU A 73 18.05 6.29 2.61
C GLU A 73 19.46 6.53 3.16
N ARG A 74 20.40 6.80 2.25
CA ARG A 74 21.74 7.27 2.59
C ARG A 74 21.78 8.79 2.69
N PHE A 75 21.24 9.32 3.79
CA PHE A 75 21.14 10.76 4.03
C PHE A 75 22.50 11.47 4.03
N ASP A 76 23.56 10.82 4.52
CA ASP A 76 24.92 11.35 4.47
C ASP A 76 25.42 11.63 3.04
N PHE A 77 24.94 10.84 2.08
CA PHE A 77 25.19 11.02 0.65
C PHE A 77 24.20 12.01 0.02
N LEU A 78 22.89 11.80 0.22
CA LEU A 78 21.84 12.64 -0.36
C LEU A 78 22.03 14.12 -0.01
N ASN A 79 22.35 14.43 1.25
CA ASN A 79 22.50 15.81 1.73
C ASN A 79 23.77 16.51 1.22
N ARG A 80 24.65 15.79 0.51
CA ARG A 80 25.83 16.38 -0.16
C ARG A 80 25.59 16.68 -1.64
N LEU A 81 24.48 16.20 -2.20
CA LEU A 81 24.13 16.45 -3.59
C LEU A 81 23.78 17.94 -3.77
N PRO A 82 24.11 18.53 -4.93
CA PRO A 82 23.75 19.91 -5.19
C PRO A 82 22.23 20.03 -5.40
N GLU A 83 21.64 21.03 -4.75
CA GLU A 83 20.26 21.45 -4.96
C GLU A 83 20.14 22.21 -6.29
N THR A 84 19.12 21.85 -7.09
CA THR A 84 18.82 22.55 -8.35
C THR A 84 17.32 22.73 -8.50
N GLU A 85 16.88 23.84 -9.11
CA GLU A 85 15.46 24.03 -9.41
C GLU A 85 15.01 23.12 -10.56
N TRP A 86 13.86 22.48 -10.38
CA TRP A 86 13.20 21.66 -11.38
C TRP A 86 11.68 21.69 -11.16
N HIS A 87 10.93 22.07 -12.19
CA HIS A 87 9.45 22.09 -12.16
C HIS A 87 8.84 22.87 -10.98
N GLY A 88 9.52 23.92 -10.52
CA GLY A 88 9.00 24.81 -9.47
C GLY A 88 9.46 24.48 -8.05
N GLY A 89 10.15 23.35 -7.84
CA GLY A 89 10.75 22.96 -6.56
C GLY A 89 12.24 22.63 -6.68
N LEU A 90 12.88 22.39 -5.54
CA LEU A 90 14.29 21.97 -5.46
C LEU A 90 14.43 20.46 -5.58
N VAL A 91 15.45 19.99 -6.30
CA VAL A 91 15.74 18.56 -6.46
C VAL A 91 17.21 18.25 -6.28
N HIS A 92 17.49 17.01 -5.84
CA HIS A 92 18.80 16.40 -6.03
C HIS A 92 18.83 15.53 -7.28
N ARG A 93 20.01 15.41 -7.89
CA ARG A 93 20.28 14.47 -8.99
C ARG A 93 21.52 13.66 -8.68
N TYR A 94 21.44 12.36 -8.95
CA TYR A 94 22.61 11.50 -8.85
C TYR A 94 23.65 11.86 -9.93
N PRO A 95 24.94 12.05 -9.56
CA PRO A 95 25.99 12.29 -10.53
C PRO A 95 26.07 11.16 -11.56
N GLY A 96 26.09 11.50 -12.86
CA GLY A 96 26.07 10.50 -13.94
C GLY A 96 24.70 9.88 -14.23
N TYR A 97 23.74 10.01 -13.30
CA TYR A 97 22.38 9.45 -13.39
C TYR A 97 21.33 10.55 -13.30
N GLY A 98 21.50 11.63 -14.06
CA GLY A 98 20.64 12.83 -13.99
C GLY A 98 19.15 12.62 -14.30
N ARG A 99 18.72 11.40 -14.64
CA ARG A 99 17.32 10.99 -14.83
C ARG A 99 16.71 10.29 -13.62
N ILE A 100 17.48 10.16 -12.55
CA ILE A 100 17.02 9.79 -11.22
C ILE A 100 17.03 11.06 -10.40
N ILE A 101 15.85 11.51 -10.00
CA ILE A 101 15.60 12.82 -9.42
C ILE A 101 14.96 12.64 -8.05
N HIS A 102 15.62 13.16 -7.02
CA HIS A 102 15.07 13.25 -5.69
C HIS A 102 14.20 14.49 -5.58
N LEU A 103 12.92 14.32 -5.26
CA LEU A 103 12.00 15.39 -4.94
C LEU A 103 12.23 15.79 -3.48
N MET A 104 12.83 16.95 -3.25
CA MET A 104 13.13 17.41 -1.89
C MET A 104 11.85 17.68 -1.08
N ARG A 105 11.96 17.46 0.23
CA ARG A 105 10.89 17.62 1.21
C ARG A 105 10.37 19.07 1.26
N GLY A 106 9.06 19.20 1.38
CA GLY A 106 8.37 20.49 1.50
C GLY A 106 8.24 21.29 0.20
N GLU A 107 8.59 20.70 -0.95
CA GLU A 107 8.49 21.34 -2.25
C GLU A 107 7.19 20.97 -2.98
N VAL A 108 6.76 21.85 -3.90
CA VAL A 108 5.61 21.62 -4.80
C VAL A 108 6.09 21.67 -6.25
N TYR A 109 5.80 20.62 -7.01
CA TYR A 109 6.22 20.46 -8.41
C TYR A 109 5.04 20.56 -9.36
N ASP A 110 5.20 21.30 -10.47
CA ASP A 110 4.27 21.29 -11.60
C ASP A 110 4.77 20.32 -12.67
N ILE A 111 4.09 19.19 -12.79
CA ILE A 111 4.42 18.15 -13.78
C ILE A 111 3.22 18.00 -14.71
N ASP A 112 3.32 18.61 -15.90
CA ASP A 112 2.27 18.62 -16.94
C ASP A 112 0.95 19.25 -16.45
N GLY A 113 1.07 20.40 -15.78
CA GLY A 113 -0.08 21.16 -15.27
C GLY A 113 -0.76 20.53 -14.06
N ARG A 114 -0.13 19.53 -13.43
CA ARG A 114 -0.57 18.88 -12.20
C ARG A 114 0.41 19.20 -11.08
N THR A 115 -0.09 19.59 -9.91
CA THR A 115 0.76 19.93 -8.76
C THR A 115 0.97 18.74 -7.83
N PHE A 116 2.23 18.45 -7.51
CA PHE A 116 2.64 17.38 -6.60
C PHE A 116 3.38 17.98 -5.42
N PHE A 117 2.86 17.83 -4.21
CA PHE A 117 3.58 18.15 -2.97
C PHE A 117 4.37 16.92 -2.50
N ALA A 118 5.65 17.11 -2.16
CA ALA A 118 6.52 16.03 -1.71
C ALA A 118 6.93 16.20 -0.25
N MET A 119 6.78 15.15 0.56
CA MET A 119 7.22 15.11 1.95
C MET A 119 7.67 13.70 2.33
N GLY A 120 8.96 13.42 2.16
CA GLY A 120 9.59 12.15 2.51
C GLY A 120 9.84 11.96 4.01
N GLY A 121 10.48 10.85 4.34
CA GLY A 121 10.84 10.44 5.70
C GLY A 121 9.82 9.51 6.37
N ALA A 122 10.29 8.78 7.38
CA ALA A 122 9.50 7.98 8.32
C ALA A 122 10.35 7.60 9.54
N THR A 123 9.74 7.17 10.64
CA THR A 123 10.49 6.60 11.76
C THR A 123 10.82 5.14 11.52
N SER A 124 12.12 4.79 11.52
CA SER A 124 12.58 3.41 11.47
C SER A 124 12.12 2.58 12.68
N VAL A 125 11.32 1.54 12.45
CA VAL A 125 10.91 0.56 13.48
C VAL A 125 12.07 -0.30 13.97
N ASP A 126 13.11 -0.46 13.15
CA ASP A 126 14.33 -1.22 13.43
C ASP A 126 15.53 -0.32 13.82
N LYS A 127 15.25 0.93 14.21
CA LYS A 127 16.24 1.95 14.60
C LYS A 127 17.36 1.43 15.51
N CYS A 128 17.04 0.65 16.54
CA CYS A 128 18.05 0.08 17.43
C CYS A 128 19.07 -0.80 16.68
N ALA A 129 18.58 -1.67 15.77
CA ALA A 129 19.44 -2.55 14.98
C ALA A 129 20.25 -1.77 13.94
N GLN A 130 19.67 -0.75 13.32
CA GLN A 130 20.39 0.13 12.39
C GLN A 130 21.47 0.97 13.10
N GLN A 131 21.20 1.46 14.31
CA GLN A 131 22.15 2.20 15.14
C GLN A 131 23.36 1.33 15.50
N GLU A 132 23.14 0.07 15.86
CA GLU A 132 24.22 -0.89 16.12
C GLU A 132 25.08 -1.17 14.88
N ARG A 133 24.47 -1.16 13.69
CA ARG A 133 25.14 -1.36 12.39
C ARG A 133 25.76 -0.09 11.82
N GLY A 134 25.48 1.08 12.41
CA GLY A 134 25.93 2.38 11.90
C GLY A 134 25.27 2.79 10.59
N THR A 135 24.08 2.27 10.28
CA THR A 135 23.32 2.57 9.05
C THR A 135 22.10 3.46 9.32
N TRP A 136 21.85 3.81 10.58
CA TRP A 136 20.77 4.72 10.97
C TRP A 136 21.18 6.18 10.82
N PHE A 137 20.26 7.03 10.34
CA PHE A 137 20.45 8.47 10.20
C PHE A 137 19.36 9.24 10.97
N PRO A 138 19.71 10.26 11.78
CA PRO A 138 18.69 11.13 12.37
C PRO A 138 17.88 11.90 11.32
N GLU A 139 18.42 12.08 10.12
CA GLU A 139 17.78 12.76 8.99
C GLU A 139 16.64 11.97 8.34
N GLU A 140 16.34 10.74 8.81
CA GLU A 140 15.11 10.00 8.48
C GLU A 140 13.84 10.84 8.72
N LEU A 141 13.88 11.70 9.75
CA LEU A 141 12.82 12.65 10.02
C LEU A 141 13.19 14.05 9.50
N PRO A 142 12.20 14.82 9.02
CA PRO A 142 12.44 16.18 8.61
C PRO A 142 12.85 17.09 9.76
N ASP A 143 13.61 18.13 9.42
CA ASP A 143 13.96 19.18 10.36
C ASP A 143 12.99 20.39 10.33
N GLU A 144 13.16 21.28 11.30
CA GLU A 144 12.37 22.51 11.41
C GLU A 144 12.49 23.46 10.22
N HIS A 145 13.55 23.36 9.40
CA HIS A 145 13.65 24.12 8.17
C HIS A 145 12.75 23.52 7.09
N GLU A 146 12.76 22.20 6.93
CA GLU A 146 11.93 21.46 5.99
C GLU A 146 10.43 21.63 6.29
N TYR A 147 10.01 21.52 7.55
CA TYR A 147 8.61 21.77 7.94
C TYR A 147 8.16 23.22 7.67
N ARG A 148 9.04 24.20 7.87
CA ARG A 148 8.73 25.61 7.54
C ARG A 148 8.69 25.85 6.04
N ASN A 149 9.56 25.19 5.28
CA ASN A 149 9.56 25.26 3.83
C ASN A 149 8.26 24.67 3.26
N ALA A 150 7.84 23.51 3.77
CA ALA A 150 6.59 22.86 3.43
C ALA A 150 5.39 23.80 3.61
N ARG A 151 5.20 24.35 4.82
CA ARG A 151 4.09 25.29 5.09
C ARG A 151 4.13 26.52 4.20
N LYS A 152 5.32 27.12 4.00
CA LYS A 152 5.50 28.27 3.11
C LYS A 152 5.12 27.97 1.66
N ASN A 153 5.52 26.81 1.14
CA ASN A 153 5.20 26.40 -0.23
C ASN A 153 3.72 26.04 -0.39
N LEU A 154 3.10 25.41 0.61
CA LEU A 154 1.65 25.18 0.63
C LEU A 154 0.86 26.49 0.71
N GLU A 155 1.26 27.44 1.55
CA GLU A 155 0.65 28.77 1.63
C GLU A 155 0.70 29.52 0.30
N LYS A 156 1.83 29.44 -0.42
CA LYS A 156 1.99 30.02 -1.77
C LYS A 156 0.98 29.44 -2.78
N HIS A 157 0.58 28.19 -2.60
CA HIS A 157 -0.43 27.52 -3.43
C HIS A 157 -1.84 27.58 -2.80
N GLY A 158 -2.03 28.36 -1.73
CA GLY A 158 -3.31 28.49 -1.04
C GLY A 158 -3.78 27.18 -0.41
N TRP A 159 -2.85 26.33 0.05
CA TRP A 159 -3.13 24.99 0.59
C TRP A 159 -3.88 24.09 -0.39
N LYS A 160 -3.66 24.28 -1.69
CA LYS A 160 -4.27 23.50 -2.77
C LYS A 160 -3.20 22.88 -3.65
N VAL A 161 -3.18 21.55 -3.73
CA VAL A 161 -2.29 20.77 -4.59
C VAL A 161 -3.07 19.61 -5.19
N ASP A 162 -2.72 19.09 -6.36
CA ASP A 162 -3.46 17.95 -6.92
C ASP A 162 -3.13 16.67 -6.16
N PHE A 163 -1.85 16.43 -5.88
CA PHE A 163 -1.38 15.20 -5.28
C PHE A 163 -0.41 15.44 -4.14
N ILE A 164 -0.50 14.61 -3.09
CA ILE A 164 0.50 14.52 -2.03
C ILE A 164 1.28 13.22 -2.21
N LEU A 165 2.61 13.33 -2.15
CA LEU A 165 3.55 12.24 -2.21
C LEU A 165 4.36 12.22 -0.91
N SER A 166 4.27 11.14 -0.17
CA SER A 166 5.07 10.93 1.03
C SER A 166 5.57 9.50 1.13
N HIS A 167 6.40 9.22 2.12
CA HIS A 167 6.79 7.85 2.41
C HIS A 167 5.85 7.23 3.47
N THR A 168 5.64 7.89 4.61
CA THR A 168 4.63 7.50 5.61
C THR A 168 3.32 8.29 5.45
N CYS A 169 2.33 8.07 6.31
CA CYS A 169 1.04 8.77 6.31
C CYS A 169 0.80 9.56 7.60
N ALA A 170 -0.29 10.34 7.59
CA ALA A 170 -0.76 11.12 8.72
C ALA A 170 -1.07 10.24 9.95
N THR A 171 -0.90 10.80 11.16
CA THR A 171 -1.19 10.12 12.43
C THR A 171 -2.59 9.52 12.44
N SER A 172 -3.59 10.26 11.94
CA SER A 172 -4.98 9.81 11.83
C SER A 172 -5.20 8.63 10.85
N MET A 173 -4.30 8.44 9.90
CA MET A 173 -4.36 7.38 8.87
C MET A 173 -3.58 6.11 9.25
N LEU A 174 -2.70 6.17 10.25
CA LEU A 174 -1.89 5.04 10.69
C LEU A 174 -2.70 3.79 11.06
N PRO A 175 -3.85 3.85 11.79
CA PRO A 175 -4.62 2.65 12.10
C PRO A 175 -5.08 1.90 10.86
N LEU A 176 -5.48 2.65 9.81
CA LEU A 176 -5.90 2.09 8.54
C LEU A 176 -4.71 1.51 7.78
N ALA A 177 -3.61 2.27 7.67
CA ALA A 177 -2.42 1.87 6.92
C ALA A 177 -1.73 0.61 7.51
N LEU A 178 -1.70 0.52 8.85
CA LEU A 178 -1.20 -0.64 9.58
C LEU A 178 -2.20 -1.81 9.64
N GLN A 179 -3.44 -1.59 9.18
CA GLN A 179 -4.55 -2.52 9.32
C GLN A 179 -4.76 -2.97 10.79
N CYS A 180 -4.48 -2.06 11.72
CA CYS A 180 -4.60 -2.32 13.15
C CYS A 180 -6.09 -2.43 13.52
N VAL A 181 -6.45 -3.51 14.20
CA VAL A 181 -7.66 -3.59 15.00
C VAL A 181 -7.25 -3.20 16.41
N ASP A 182 -7.98 -2.30 17.07
CA ASP A 182 -7.67 -1.79 18.40
C ASP A 182 -7.49 -2.95 19.40
N ASP A 183 -6.23 -3.37 19.61
CA ASP A 183 -5.82 -4.49 20.45
C ASP A 183 -5.06 -4.03 21.71
N GLY A 184 -5.02 -2.71 21.93
CA GLY A 184 -4.31 -2.07 23.03
C GLY A 184 -2.81 -1.85 22.80
N SER A 185 -2.28 -2.12 21.60
CA SER A 185 -0.93 -1.69 21.21
C SER A 185 -0.91 -0.20 20.82
N SER A 186 0.08 0.55 21.30
CA SER A 186 0.23 1.96 20.94
C SER A 186 0.86 2.07 19.56
N ILE A 187 0.12 2.65 18.61
CA ILE A 187 0.64 3.05 17.30
C ILE A 187 1.74 4.09 17.52
N LEU A 188 2.92 3.85 16.95
CA LEU A 188 4.03 4.78 17.03
C LEU A 188 3.70 6.00 16.17
N THR A 189 3.74 7.17 16.81
CA THR A 189 3.54 8.48 16.18
C THR A 189 4.76 9.34 16.47
N ASP A 190 5.01 10.30 15.59
CA ASP A 190 6.13 11.23 15.69
C ASP A 190 5.77 12.59 15.09
N GLU A 191 6.73 13.50 15.11
CA GLU A 191 6.55 14.87 14.61
C GLU A 191 6.23 14.92 13.11
N LEU A 192 6.71 13.96 12.32
CA LEU A 192 6.37 13.87 10.90
C LEU A 192 4.92 13.42 10.74
N THR A 193 4.51 12.33 11.37
CA THR A 193 3.12 11.85 11.25
C THR A 193 2.12 12.89 11.76
N ASP A 194 2.49 13.65 12.79
CA ASP A 194 1.69 14.78 13.31
C ASP A 194 1.66 15.97 12.34
N PHE A 195 2.78 16.29 11.67
CA PHE A 195 2.80 17.31 10.61
C PHE A 195 1.92 16.88 9.42
N LEU A 196 1.96 15.59 9.05
CA LEU A 196 1.15 15.05 7.97
C LEU A 196 -0.36 15.14 8.26
N ASP A 197 -0.78 15.10 9.53
CA ASP A 197 -2.18 15.40 9.91
C ASP A 197 -2.59 16.85 9.55
N GLU A 198 -1.67 17.81 9.52
CA GLU A 198 -1.98 19.17 9.05
C GLU A 198 -2.36 19.15 7.56
N LEU A 199 -1.74 18.27 6.77
CA LEU A 199 -1.97 18.17 5.32
C LEU A 199 -3.35 17.62 4.98
N GLU A 200 -3.99 16.86 5.89
CA GLU A 200 -5.37 16.40 5.71
C GLU A 200 -6.37 17.55 5.52
N THR A 201 -6.02 18.74 6.01
CA THR A 201 -6.81 19.96 5.88
C THR A 201 -6.61 20.68 4.54
N ALA A 202 -5.61 20.29 3.76
CA ALA A 202 -5.35 20.83 2.42
C ALA A 202 -6.41 20.37 1.42
N ASP A 203 -6.60 21.16 0.35
CA ASP A 203 -7.43 20.77 -0.79
C ASP A 203 -6.55 19.96 -1.77
N PHE A 204 -6.68 18.64 -1.71
CA PHE A 204 -6.01 17.70 -2.61
C PHE A 204 -6.95 16.64 -3.19
N LYS A 205 -6.59 16.15 -4.38
CA LYS A 205 -7.36 15.10 -5.07
C LYS A 205 -7.03 13.73 -4.51
N HIS A 206 -5.74 13.42 -4.36
CA HIS A 206 -5.30 12.12 -3.86
C HIS A 206 -3.92 12.18 -3.21
N TRP A 207 -3.66 11.27 -2.28
CA TRP A 207 -2.41 11.12 -1.55
C TRP A 207 -1.89 9.70 -1.72
N PHE A 208 -0.65 9.59 -2.23
CA PHE A 208 0.07 8.34 -2.33
C PHE A 208 1.24 8.26 -1.34
N PHE A 209 1.37 7.13 -0.65
CA PHE A 209 2.48 6.86 0.27
C PHE A 209 2.90 5.38 0.25
N GLY A 210 3.98 5.02 0.95
CA GLY A 210 4.56 3.67 1.05
C GLY A 210 4.76 3.23 2.50
N HIS A 211 5.98 2.81 2.86
CA HIS A 211 6.49 2.49 4.20
C HIS A 211 5.92 1.23 4.87
N PHE A 212 4.63 0.96 4.72
CA PHE A 212 3.95 -0.13 5.44
C PHE A 212 4.05 -1.50 4.75
N HIS A 213 4.82 -1.59 3.65
CA HIS A 213 5.01 -2.79 2.84
C HIS A 213 3.69 -3.48 2.42
N ASN A 214 2.65 -2.69 2.16
CA ASN A 214 1.34 -3.17 1.76
C ASN A 214 0.82 -2.37 0.57
N ASP A 215 0.30 -3.05 -0.45
CA ASP A 215 -0.46 -2.41 -1.52
C ASP A 215 -1.93 -2.26 -1.08
N LEU A 216 -2.31 -1.06 -0.66
CA LEU A 216 -3.67 -0.67 -0.27
C LEU A 216 -4.18 0.40 -1.25
N PRO A 217 -4.64 -0.01 -2.46
CA PRO A 217 -5.03 0.91 -3.52
C PRO A 217 -6.19 1.82 -3.15
N TYR A 218 -7.04 1.41 -2.20
CA TYR A 218 -8.19 2.16 -1.71
C TYR A 218 -8.21 2.13 -0.20
N LEU A 219 -7.20 2.74 0.44
CA LEU A 219 -7.18 2.87 1.89
C LEU A 219 -8.41 3.65 2.37
N ASP A 220 -8.72 4.72 1.64
CA ASP A 220 -10.00 5.39 1.61
C ASP A 220 -10.25 6.01 0.21
N ALA A 221 -11.12 7.02 0.12
CA ALA A 221 -11.43 7.72 -1.13
C ALA A 221 -10.37 8.74 -1.59
N ARG A 222 -9.31 9.00 -0.80
CA ARG A 222 -8.25 9.98 -1.09
C ARG A 222 -6.83 9.46 -0.83
N HIS A 223 -6.67 8.25 -0.31
CA HIS A 223 -5.40 7.69 0.14
C HIS A 223 -5.11 6.33 -0.47
N THR A 224 -3.86 6.16 -0.89
CA THR A 224 -3.33 4.90 -1.41
C THR A 224 -1.96 4.61 -0.83
N CYS A 225 -1.80 3.43 -0.22
CA CYS A 225 -0.50 2.89 0.16
C CYS A 225 -0.01 1.98 -0.98
N LEU A 226 1.23 2.15 -1.43
CA LEU A 226 1.86 1.30 -2.43
C LEU A 226 3.11 0.64 -1.85
N TYR A 227 3.38 -0.59 -2.28
CA TYR A 227 4.63 -1.27 -2.00
C TYR A 227 5.23 -1.81 -3.30
N GLN A 228 4.73 -2.94 -3.82
CA GLN A 228 5.29 -3.58 -5.00
C GLN A 228 4.57 -3.19 -6.29
N THR A 229 3.31 -2.78 -6.18
CA THR A 229 2.50 -2.48 -7.36
C THR A 229 2.97 -1.19 -8.03
N VAL A 230 2.98 -1.19 -9.36
CA VAL A 230 3.19 0.01 -10.19
C VAL A 230 1.83 0.43 -10.72
N VAL A 231 1.35 1.61 -10.34
CA VAL A 231 0.02 2.12 -10.73
C VAL A 231 0.15 3.28 -11.69
N SER A 232 -0.67 3.29 -12.75
CA SER A 232 -0.85 4.46 -13.61
C SER A 232 -1.68 5.50 -12.87
N LEU A 233 -1.18 6.74 -12.74
CA LEU A 233 -1.89 7.81 -12.06
C LEU A 233 -3.25 8.08 -12.70
N ASP A 234 -3.31 8.14 -14.04
CA ASP A 234 -4.52 8.50 -14.76
C ASP A 234 -5.59 7.40 -14.66
N GLU A 235 -5.18 6.14 -14.74
CA GLU A 235 -6.08 4.99 -14.56
C GLU A 235 -6.56 4.88 -13.12
N HIS A 236 -5.66 5.07 -12.15
CA HIS A 236 -5.99 5.04 -10.72
C HIS A 236 -7.04 6.09 -10.38
N MET A 237 -6.90 7.30 -10.94
CA MET A 237 -7.85 8.41 -10.77
C MET A 237 -9.18 8.18 -11.47
N CYS A 238 -9.20 7.42 -12.57
CA CYS A 238 -10.45 7.04 -13.24
C CYS A 238 -11.20 5.92 -12.50
N CYS A 239 -10.48 5.09 -11.73
CA CYS A 239 -11.02 3.93 -11.02
C CYS A 239 -11.36 4.19 -9.53
N GLN A 240 -11.16 5.41 -9.04
CA GLN A 240 -11.54 5.82 -7.68
C GLN A 240 -13.03 5.55 -7.42
N PRO A 241 -13.40 5.00 -6.25
CA PRO A 241 -14.80 4.94 -5.87
C PRO A 241 -15.38 6.36 -5.83
N PRO A 242 -16.61 6.58 -6.30
CA PRO A 242 -17.19 7.91 -6.34
C PRO A 242 -17.24 8.53 -4.95
N SER A 243 -16.84 9.79 -4.84
CA SER A 243 -16.95 10.54 -3.59
C SER A 243 -18.42 10.82 -3.25
N GLY A 244 -18.87 10.35 -2.08
CA GLY A 244 -20.20 10.64 -1.54
C GLY A 244 -21.23 9.53 -1.77
N ILE A 245 -22.16 9.38 -0.81
CA ILE A 245 -23.17 8.31 -0.77
C ILE A 245 -24.02 8.26 -2.05
N GLU A 246 -24.41 9.42 -2.58
CA GLU A 246 -25.23 9.50 -3.80
C GLU A 246 -24.48 9.05 -5.06
N ALA A 247 -23.18 9.36 -5.15
CA ALA A 247 -22.36 8.94 -6.27
C ALA A 247 -21.97 7.45 -6.16
N ALA A 248 -21.74 6.95 -4.94
CA ALA A 248 -21.55 5.52 -4.67
C ALA A 248 -22.80 4.69 -4.98
N LEU A 249 -24.00 5.21 -4.66
CA LEU A 249 -25.27 4.61 -5.06
C LEU A 249 -25.48 4.66 -6.57
N ALA A 250 -25.20 5.79 -7.22
CA ALA A 250 -25.31 5.92 -8.67
C ALA A 250 -24.32 5.01 -9.41
N ALA A 251 -23.09 4.85 -8.91
CA ALA A 251 -22.13 3.90 -9.47
C ALA A 251 -22.48 2.45 -9.14
N PHE A 252 -23.07 2.17 -7.98
CA PHE A 252 -23.60 0.84 -7.67
C PHE A 252 -24.78 0.49 -8.60
N GLU A 253 -25.68 1.43 -8.85
CA GLU A 253 -26.81 1.29 -9.79
C GLU A 253 -26.30 1.20 -11.24
N GLU A 254 -25.34 2.03 -11.65
CA GLU A 254 -24.71 1.97 -12.98
C GLU A 254 -23.91 0.67 -13.18
N ARG A 255 -23.31 0.12 -12.12
CA ARG A 255 -22.60 -1.18 -12.13
C ARG A 255 -23.56 -2.37 -12.07
N MET A 256 -24.78 -2.18 -11.58
CA MET A 256 -25.89 -3.13 -11.75
C MET A 256 -26.48 -3.08 -13.16
N GLU A 257 -26.45 -1.92 -13.82
CA GLU A 257 -26.97 -1.72 -15.18
C GLU A 257 -25.96 -2.04 -16.30
N ARG A 258 -24.65 -1.89 -16.04
CA ARG A 258 -23.58 -2.35 -16.93
C ARG A 258 -23.25 -3.80 -16.62
N GLU A 259 -23.89 -4.71 -17.35
CA GLU A 259 -23.44 -6.10 -17.45
C GLU A 259 -22.02 -6.15 -18.06
N ASP A 260 -21.00 -6.15 -17.21
CA ASP A 260 -19.71 -6.77 -17.47
C ASP A 260 -19.34 -7.63 -16.23
N PRO A 261 -19.32 -8.97 -16.34
CA PRO A 261 -19.01 -9.85 -15.22
C PRO A 261 -17.50 -9.82 -14.92
N MET A 262 -17.09 -10.34 -13.76
CA MET A 262 -15.71 -10.78 -13.42
C MET A 262 -14.93 -9.93 -12.40
N THR A 263 -15.55 -9.54 -11.28
CA THR A 263 -14.78 -9.55 -10.02
C THR A 263 -15.46 -10.49 -9.06
N PRO A 264 -14.83 -11.63 -8.72
CA PRO A 264 -15.46 -12.57 -7.81
C PRO A 264 -15.75 -11.95 -6.45
N TYR A 265 -16.93 -12.25 -5.90
CA TYR A 265 -17.37 -11.69 -4.62
C TYR A 265 -18.20 -12.70 -3.82
N ILE A 266 -18.42 -12.41 -2.54
CA ILE A 266 -19.31 -13.20 -1.68
C ILE A 266 -20.67 -12.50 -1.58
N ASP A 267 -21.71 -13.16 -2.07
CA ASP A 267 -23.09 -12.66 -2.05
C ASP A 267 -23.72 -12.84 -0.65
N SER A 268 -23.85 -11.71 0.05
CA SER A 268 -24.45 -11.65 1.37
C SER A 268 -25.94 -12.04 1.38
N SER A 269 -26.67 -11.82 0.30
CA SER A 269 -28.09 -12.19 0.18
C SER A 269 -28.25 -13.71 0.09
N ALA A 270 -27.40 -14.38 -0.70
CA ALA A 270 -27.34 -15.83 -0.81
C ALA A 270 -26.98 -16.48 0.53
N LEU A 271 -25.99 -15.94 1.24
CA LEU A 271 -25.61 -16.39 2.57
C LEU A 271 -26.76 -16.21 3.57
N SER A 272 -27.46 -15.08 3.53
CA SER A 272 -28.60 -14.82 4.40
C SER A 272 -29.76 -15.76 4.13
N ALA A 273 -29.99 -16.13 2.87
CA ALA A 273 -30.99 -17.13 2.49
C ALA A 273 -30.66 -18.51 3.06
N LEU A 274 -29.39 -18.93 2.99
CA LEU A 274 -28.93 -20.19 3.57
C LEU A 274 -29.02 -20.21 5.10
N LEU A 275 -28.70 -19.11 5.77
CA LEU A 275 -28.82 -18.98 7.23
C LEU A 275 -30.29 -18.99 7.69
N ARG A 276 -31.21 -18.51 6.86
CA ARG A 276 -32.66 -18.57 7.12
C ARG A 276 -33.28 -19.94 6.83
N ASN A 277 -32.57 -20.84 6.15
CA ASN A 277 -33.06 -22.18 5.87
C ASN A 277 -32.79 -23.12 7.07
N PRO A 278 -33.83 -23.64 7.75
CA PRO A 278 -33.66 -24.43 8.97
C PRO A 278 -32.89 -25.74 8.75
N ASP A 279 -32.94 -26.33 7.56
CA ASP A 279 -32.25 -27.58 7.24
C ASP A 279 -30.74 -27.37 7.02
N HIS A 280 -30.31 -26.13 6.76
CA HIS A 280 -28.93 -25.82 6.35
C HIS A 280 -28.26 -24.73 7.19
N ALA A 281 -28.98 -24.02 8.09
CA ALA A 281 -28.46 -22.91 8.88
C ALA A 281 -27.21 -23.27 9.69
N GLU A 282 -27.25 -24.35 10.47
CA GLU A 282 -26.11 -24.78 11.31
C GLU A 282 -24.90 -25.16 10.47
N ARG A 283 -25.13 -25.84 9.34
CA ARG A 283 -24.07 -26.21 8.41
C ARG A 283 -23.46 -24.98 7.72
N THR A 284 -24.31 -24.03 7.34
CA THR A 284 -23.91 -22.76 6.73
C THR A 284 -23.02 -21.97 7.69
N LEU A 285 -23.43 -21.87 8.97
CA LEU A 285 -22.66 -21.20 10.01
C LEU A 285 -21.26 -21.80 10.17
N ARG A 286 -21.13 -23.14 10.26
CA ARG A 286 -19.82 -23.81 10.36
C ARG A 286 -18.89 -23.52 9.17
N HIS A 287 -19.43 -23.41 7.96
CA HIS A 287 -18.62 -23.10 6.78
C HIS A 287 -18.26 -21.62 6.74
N LEU A 288 -19.17 -20.74 7.14
CA LEU A 288 -18.91 -19.32 7.29
C LEU A 288 -17.81 -19.05 8.34
N GLU A 289 -17.84 -19.73 9.48
CA GLU A 289 -16.79 -19.64 10.50
C GLU A 289 -15.40 -19.98 9.95
N ARG A 290 -15.30 -20.95 9.05
CA ARG A 290 -14.03 -21.32 8.40
C ARG A 290 -13.54 -20.25 7.42
N VAL A 291 -14.47 -19.63 6.68
CA VAL A 291 -14.18 -18.50 5.80
C VAL A 291 -13.66 -17.32 6.62
N LEU A 292 -14.35 -16.97 7.70
CA LEU A 292 -13.93 -15.88 8.60
C LEU A 292 -12.66 -16.22 9.39
N ALA A 293 -12.41 -17.50 9.71
CA ALA A 293 -11.19 -17.92 10.38
C ALA A 293 -9.94 -17.71 9.51
N TYR A 294 -10.07 -17.80 8.18
CA TYR A 294 -9.00 -17.43 7.26
C TYR A 294 -8.76 -15.92 7.31
N ALA A 295 -9.81 -15.10 7.15
CA ALA A 295 -9.70 -13.64 7.22
C ALA A 295 -9.00 -13.19 8.53
N LYS A 296 -9.48 -13.67 9.68
CA LYS A 296 -8.87 -13.41 11.00
C LYS A 296 -7.41 -13.85 11.08
N CYS A 297 -7.06 -14.97 10.45
CA CYS A 297 -5.69 -15.48 10.47
C CYS A 297 -4.73 -14.61 9.67
N VAL A 298 -5.20 -14.01 8.57
CA VAL A 298 -4.39 -13.12 7.74
C VAL A 298 -4.26 -11.75 8.39
N MET A 299 -5.35 -11.22 8.96
CA MET A 299 -5.30 -9.97 9.73
C MET A 299 -4.31 -10.08 10.90
N ALA A 300 -4.28 -11.22 11.58
CA ALA A 300 -3.33 -11.49 12.65
C ALA A 300 -1.94 -11.96 12.16
N PHE A 301 -1.68 -12.02 10.84
CA PHE A 301 -0.44 -12.60 10.33
C PHE A 301 0.76 -11.71 10.64
N ALA A 302 0.75 -10.44 10.20
CA ALA A 302 1.87 -9.53 10.40
C ALA A 302 2.21 -9.32 11.89
N PRO A 303 1.23 -9.03 12.78
CA PRO A 303 1.50 -8.87 14.21
C PRO A 303 2.10 -10.13 14.85
N ARG A 304 1.69 -11.31 14.37
CA ARG A 304 2.21 -12.58 14.88
C ARG A 304 3.62 -12.88 14.39
N ILE A 305 3.96 -12.50 13.16
CA ILE A 305 5.33 -12.61 12.65
C ILE A 305 6.26 -11.67 13.45
N GLU A 306 5.82 -10.45 13.73
CA GLU A 306 6.57 -9.48 14.54
C GLU A 306 6.78 -9.98 15.98
N ALA A 307 5.73 -10.52 16.61
CA ALA A 307 5.85 -11.11 17.94
C ALA A 307 6.87 -12.26 17.98
N VAL A 308 6.90 -13.12 16.95
CA VAL A 308 7.90 -14.19 16.84
C VAL A 308 9.31 -13.63 16.66
N ARG A 309 9.48 -12.60 15.82
CA ARG A 309 10.78 -11.93 15.65
C ARG A 309 11.26 -11.25 16.93
N ALA A 310 10.37 -10.70 17.74
CA ALA A 310 10.70 -10.09 19.03
C ALA A 310 11.05 -11.14 20.11
N LEU A 311 10.45 -12.33 20.05
CA LEU A 311 10.70 -13.45 20.98
C LEU A 311 12.05 -14.13 20.76
N HIS A 312 12.49 -14.26 19.50
CA HIS A 312 13.77 -14.88 19.16
C HIS A 312 14.87 -13.83 19.04
N GLY A 313 15.86 -13.89 19.93
CA GLY A 313 17.06 -13.05 19.85
C GLY A 313 17.97 -13.40 18.65
N PRO A 314 19.08 -12.66 18.46
CA PRO A 314 19.95 -12.76 17.26
C PRO A 314 20.54 -14.16 17.02
N ASP A 315 20.74 -14.93 18.09
CA ASP A 315 21.38 -16.25 18.06
C ASP A 315 20.41 -17.40 17.67
N ASP A 316 19.11 -17.14 17.56
CA ASP A 316 18.07 -18.17 17.33
C ASP A 316 17.30 -18.00 16.01
N ALA A 317 18.00 -17.49 14.99
CA ALA A 317 17.44 -17.24 13.66
C ALA A 317 16.84 -18.50 12.99
N SER A 318 17.33 -19.70 13.33
CA SER A 318 16.78 -20.95 12.80
C SER A 318 15.42 -21.31 13.40
N ALA A 319 15.21 -21.10 14.71
CA ALA A 319 13.92 -21.37 15.32
C ALA A 319 12.89 -20.31 14.91
N CYS A 320 13.30 -19.03 14.86
CA CYS A 320 12.47 -17.94 14.35
C CYS A 320 11.93 -18.25 12.95
N ARG A 321 12.81 -18.67 12.01
CA ARG A 321 12.38 -19.08 10.66
C ARG A 321 11.41 -20.25 10.68
N ALA A 322 11.70 -21.30 11.47
CA ALA A 322 10.83 -22.48 11.55
C ALA A 322 9.43 -22.14 12.10
N GLU A 323 9.33 -21.20 13.03
CA GLU A 323 8.06 -20.74 13.60
C GLU A 323 7.27 -19.87 12.62
N ILE A 324 7.93 -18.93 11.93
CA ILE A 324 7.33 -18.14 10.85
C ILE A 324 6.77 -19.05 9.75
N GLU A 325 7.55 -20.06 9.32
CA GLU A 325 7.08 -21.05 8.36
C GLU A 325 5.88 -21.86 8.88
N SER A 326 5.83 -22.14 10.18
CA SER A 326 4.70 -22.83 10.80
C SER A 326 3.43 -21.97 10.75
N ILE A 327 3.56 -20.67 11.00
CA ILE A 327 2.47 -19.70 10.92
C ILE A 327 1.96 -19.59 9.47
N ASP A 328 2.86 -19.55 8.49
CA ASP A 328 2.48 -19.49 7.08
C ASP A 328 1.82 -20.78 6.58
N ARG A 329 2.31 -21.95 7.01
CA ARG A 329 1.64 -23.24 6.75
C ARG A 329 0.22 -23.26 7.33
N ASN A 330 0.02 -22.73 8.53
CA ASN A 330 -1.30 -22.62 9.15
C ASN A 330 -2.22 -21.67 8.37
N ARG A 331 -1.70 -20.50 7.93
CA ARG A 331 -2.43 -19.55 7.08
C ARG A 331 -2.89 -20.20 5.78
N THR A 332 -1.98 -20.91 5.10
CA THR A 332 -2.27 -21.63 3.85
C THR A 332 -3.33 -22.71 4.06
N GLY A 333 -3.23 -23.50 5.14
CA GLY A 333 -4.24 -24.52 5.46
C GLY A 333 -5.63 -23.94 5.74
N LYS A 334 -5.70 -22.76 6.38
CA LYS A 334 -6.98 -22.06 6.58
C LYS A 334 -7.54 -21.50 5.26
N HIS A 335 -6.68 -21.06 4.35
CA HIS A 335 -7.11 -20.63 3.03
C HIS A 335 -7.76 -21.77 2.25
N ASP A 336 -7.15 -22.95 2.24
CA ASP A 336 -7.71 -24.15 1.59
C ASP A 336 -9.05 -24.55 2.21
N ALA A 337 -9.17 -24.46 3.54
CA ALA A 337 -10.41 -24.72 4.24
C ALA A 337 -11.52 -23.70 3.89
N ALA A 338 -11.16 -22.44 3.67
CA ALA A 338 -12.09 -21.38 3.25
C ALA A 338 -12.58 -21.62 1.82
N ILE A 339 -11.68 -21.89 0.86
CA ILE A 339 -12.04 -22.24 -0.53
C ILE A 339 -12.99 -23.46 -0.56
N SER A 340 -12.66 -24.52 0.17
CA SER A 340 -13.52 -25.71 0.27
C SER A 340 -14.88 -25.39 0.89
N SER A 341 -14.92 -24.46 1.84
CA SER A 341 -16.16 -24.02 2.49
C SER A 341 -17.02 -23.19 1.55
N LEU A 342 -16.44 -22.26 0.76
CA LEU A 342 -17.16 -21.51 -0.28
C LEU A 342 -17.73 -22.43 -1.36
N ALA A 343 -16.96 -23.41 -1.83
CA ALA A 343 -17.46 -24.42 -2.76
C ALA A 343 -18.63 -25.23 -2.17
N THR A 344 -18.57 -25.55 -0.87
CA THR A 344 -19.67 -26.23 -0.18
C THR A 344 -20.90 -25.35 -0.04
N LEU A 345 -20.72 -24.06 0.27
CA LEU A 345 -21.79 -23.08 0.37
C LEU A 345 -22.49 -22.87 -0.99
N ASN A 346 -21.74 -22.81 -2.10
CA ASN A 346 -22.33 -22.78 -3.45
C ASN A 346 -23.18 -24.02 -3.75
N ASN A 347 -22.73 -25.20 -3.34
CA ASN A 347 -23.51 -26.44 -3.49
C ASN A 347 -24.78 -26.43 -2.63
N LEU A 348 -24.75 -25.83 -1.43
CA LEU A 348 -25.94 -25.66 -0.60
C LEU A 348 -26.91 -24.65 -1.22
N ALA A 349 -26.40 -23.53 -1.73
CA ALA A 349 -27.18 -22.50 -2.43
C ALA A 349 -27.96 -23.09 -3.62
N ALA A 350 -27.28 -23.91 -4.43
CA ALA A 350 -27.91 -24.62 -5.54
C ALA A 350 -29.06 -25.55 -5.11
N ARG A 351 -28.97 -26.19 -3.94
CA ARG A 351 -30.03 -27.08 -3.42
C ARG A 351 -31.28 -26.34 -2.96
N VAL A 352 -31.11 -25.10 -2.48
CA VAL A 352 -32.22 -24.24 -2.05
C VAL A 352 -32.68 -23.28 -3.15
N GLN A 353 -32.14 -23.43 -4.37
CA GLN A 353 -32.45 -22.61 -5.55
C GLN A 353 -32.18 -21.11 -5.33
N CYS A 354 -31.13 -20.75 -4.59
CA CYS A 354 -30.66 -19.37 -4.48
C CYS A 354 -29.36 -19.15 -5.28
N PRO A 355 -29.00 -17.88 -5.58
CA PRO A 355 -27.72 -17.55 -6.22
C PRO A 355 -26.52 -18.11 -5.43
N PRO A 356 -25.37 -18.37 -6.10
CA PRO A 356 -24.20 -18.89 -5.41
C PRO A 356 -23.68 -17.91 -4.35
N VAL A 357 -23.15 -18.44 -3.26
CA VAL A 357 -22.56 -17.63 -2.18
C VAL A 357 -21.26 -16.98 -2.63
N TYR A 358 -20.42 -17.68 -3.38
CA TYR A 358 -19.28 -17.13 -4.09
C TYR A 358 -19.64 -17.00 -5.56
N VAL A 359 -19.72 -15.76 -6.04
CA VAL A 359 -20.02 -15.43 -7.43
C VAL A 359 -18.70 -15.32 -8.16
N GLY A 360 -18.38 -16.32 -8.99
CA GLY A 360 -17.07 -16.56 -9.62
C GLY A 360 -16.91 -18.04 -9.94
N ASP A 361 -15.74 -18.46 -10.43
CA ASP A 361 -15.39 -19.87 -10.59
C ASP A 361 -14.40 -20.31 -9.51
N ILE A 362 -14.93 -20.66 -8.32
CA ILE A 362 -14.11 -21.07 -7.16
C ILE A 362 -13.09 -22.19 -7.44
N LYS A 363 -13.23 -22.93 -8.54
CA LYS A 363 -12.28 -23.98 -8.93
C LYS A 363 -11.14 -23.46 -9.80
N ASN A 364 -11.38 -22.42 -10.59
CA ASN A 364 -10.46 -21.90 -11.59
C ASN A 364 -9.95 -20.48 -11.28
N ASP A 365 -10.63 -19.76 -10.39
CA ASP A 365 -10.23 -18.42 -9.94
C ASP A 365 -8.90 -18.48 -9.20
N ASP A 366 -8.07 -17.45 -9.40
CA ASP A 366 -6.80 -17.32 -8.71
C ASP A 366 -7.04 -17.27 -7.19
N ARG A 367 -6.20 -17.98 -6.44
CA ARG A 367 -6.25 -18.04 -4.98
C ARG A 367 -6.22 -16.63 -4.34
N LYS A 368 -5.51 -15.67 -4.93
CA LYS A 368 -5.48 -14.27 -4.48
C LYS A 368 -6.82 -13.57 -4.68
N VAL A 369 -7.52 -13.85 -5.78
CA VAL A 369 -8.84 -13.30 -6.06
C VAL A 369 -9.88 -13.84 -5.09
N VAL A 370 -9.82 -15.15 -4.76
CA VAL A 370 -10.67 -15.73 -3.72
C VAL A 370 -10.37 -15.12 -2.35
N ALA A 371 -9.09 -14.94 -2.02
CA ALA A 371 -8.70 -14.30 -0.77
C ALA A 371 -9.25 -12.88 -0.66
N HIS A 372 -9.11 -12.06 -1.71
CA HIS A 372 -9.64 -10.70 -1.76
C HIS A 372 -11.17 -10.66 -1.55
N ALA A 373 -11.92 -11.55 -2.21
CA ALA A 373 -13.37 -11.66 -2.00
C ALA A 373 -13.75 -12.01 -0.55
N ILE A 374 -12.93 -12.81 0.14
CA ILE A 374 -13.12 -13.13 1.57
C ILE A 374 -12.83 -11.92 2.46
N PHE A 375 -11.81 -11.12 2.14
CA PHE A 375 -11.49 -9.90 2.90
C PHE A 375 -12.56 -8.83 2.76
N GLU A 376 -12.98 -8.52 1.54
CA GLU A 376 -14.05 -7.54 1.29
C GLU A 376 -15.33 -7.91 2.05
N PHE A 377 -15.67 -9.20 2.04
CA PHE A 377 -16.80 -9.72 2.78
C PHE A 377 -16.64 -9.59 4.31
N ALA A 378 -15.46 -9.92 4.85
CA ALA A 378 -15.20 -9.80 6.28
C ALA A 378 -15.18 -8.34 6.75
N ALA A 379 -14.55 -7.45 5.97
CA ALA A 379 -14.46 -6.02 6.25
C ALA A 379 -15.84 -5.34 6.23
N ALA A 380 -16.70 -5.70 5.26
CA ALA A 380 -18.08 -5.21 5.23
C ALA A 380 -18.86 -5.57 6.50
N ARG A 381 -18.59 -6.73 7.10
CA ARG A 381 -19.28 -7.20 8.32
C ARG A 381 -18.78 -6.52 9.59
N LEU A 382 -17.49 -6.21 9.69
CA LEU A 382 -16.95 -5.45 10.81
C LEU A 382 -17.52 -4.02 10.83
N ARG A 383 -17.66 -3.39 9.65
CA ARG A 383 -18.29 -2.07 9.51
C ARG A 383 -19.79 -2.05 9.89
N GLU A 384 -20.49 -3.16 9.66
CA GLU A 384 -21.90 -3.30 10.07
C GLU A 384 -22.06 -3.45 11.60
N GLU A 385 -21.10 -4.08 12.29
CA GLU A 385 -21.11 -4.20 13.76
C GLU A 385 -20.85 -2.84 14.44
N ASP A 386 -19.94 -2.03 13.90
CA ASP A 386 -19.64 -0.66 14.41
C ASP A 386 -20.78 0.33 14.15
N ALA A 387 -21.57 0.16 13.09
CA ALA A 387 -22.73 1.00 12.79
C ALA A 387 -23.96 0.72 13.69
N THR A 388 -23.91 -0.33 14.52
CA THR A 388 -24.96 -0.71 15.48
C THR A 388 -24.63 -0.36 16.94
N ILE A 389 -23.56 0.38 17.18
CA ILE A 389 -23.17 0.96 18.47
C ILE A 389 -23.36 2.47 18.40
#